data_AF-A0A2D6QEA7-F1
#
_entry.id   AF-A0A2D6QEA7-F1
#
_cell.length_a   1.000
_cell.length_b   1.000
_cell.length_c   1.000
_cell.angle_alpha   90.00
_cell.angle_beta   90.00
_cell.angle_gamma   90.00
#
_symmetry.space_group_name_H-M   'P 1'
#
loop_
_entity.id
_entity.type
_entity.pdbx_description
1 polymer ?
#
loop_
_entity_poly.entity_id
_entity_poly.type
_entity_poly.pdbx_seq_one_letter_code
_entity_poly.pdbx_strand_id
1 'polypeptide(L)'
;MNRPTLLSIGIVCNAIHALFALLVLAFVGMALTGLSVFATLGEMMAGLPFIGPAVMTLGMLIIIPLFLAYLIMLGACWGSWNGERGWTWTLVILSGIFLVNTGPVSVIIGLCTIIGGLQALGVIGGNATTAS
;
A
#
# COMPACT_ATOMS: atom_id res chain seq x y z
N MET A 1 13.42 15.54 17.63
CA MET A 1 13.30 16.01 16.23
C MET A 1 11.89 16.57 16.01
N ASN A 2 11.77 17.83 15.63
CA ASN A 2 10.49 18.40 15.21
C ASN A 2 10.19 17.92 13.79
N ARG A 3 9.28 16.95 13.65
CA ARG A 3 8.87 16.42 12.34
C ARG A 3 7.92 17.42 11.68
N PRO A 4 7.96 17.62 10.34
CA PRO A 4 6.95 18.43 9.66
C PRO A 4 5.56 17.87 9.95
N THR A 5 4.63 18.70 10.38
CA THR A 5 3.26 18.29 10.74
C THR A 5 2.56 17.57 9.59
N LEU A 6 2.79 18.04 8.35
CA LEU A 6 2.28 17.41 7.13
C LEU A 6 2.81 15.98 6.92
N LEU A 7 4.08 15.73 7.23
CA LEU A 7 4.65 14.38 7.12
C LEU A 7 4.04 13.44 8.15
N SER A 8 3.85 13.90 9.39
CA SER A 8 3.23 13.07 10.44
C SER A 8 1.78 12.70 10.09
N ILE A 9 1.00 13.64 9.57
CA ILE A 9 -0.36 13.36 9.08
C ILE A 9 -0.31 12.36 7.92
N GLY A 10 0.57 12.61 6.94
CA GLY A 10 0.74 11.74 5.78
C GLY A 10 1.12 10.30 6.14
N ILE A 11 2.06 10.11 7.07
CA ILE A 11 2.46 8.79 7.59
C ILE A 11 1.27 8.07 8.22
N VAL A 12 0.54 8.72 9.13
CA VAL A 12 -0.59 8.10 9.83
C VAL A 12 -1.69 7.69 8.85
N CYS A 13 -2.04 8.58 7.92
CA CYS A 13 -3.05 8.31 6.91
C CYS A 13 -2.63 7.16 5.96
N ASN A 14 -1.38 7.14 5.48
CA ASN A 14 -0.87 6.05 4.65
C ASN A 14 -0.81 4.73 5.42
N ALA A 15 -0.47 4.74 6.70
CA ALA A 15 -0.46 3.53 7.52
C ALA A 15 -1.87 2.95 7.70
N ILE A 16 -2.86 3.79 8.01
CA ILE A 16 -4.27 3.37 8.12
C ILE A 16 -4.77 2.82 6.78
N HIS A 17 -4.47 3.52 5.68
CA HIS A 17 -4.83 3.07 4.35
C HIS A 17 -4.21 1.71 4.03
N ALA A 18 -2.90 1.56 4.23
CA ALA A 18 -2.21 0.30 3.95
C ALA A 18 -2.77 -0.86 4.79
N LEU A 19 -3.08 -0.63 6.08
CA LEU A 19 -3.74 -1.64 6.92
C LEU A 19 -5.12 -2.04 6.38
N PHE A 20 -5.94 -1.07 5.99
CA PHE A 20 -7.26 -1.35 5.41
C PHE A 20 -7.14 -2.11 4.08
N ALA A 21 -6.22 -1.70 3.21
CA ALA A 21 -5.96 -2.37 1.94
C ALA A 21 -5.46 -3.81 2.13
N LEU A 22 -4.57 -4.06 3.09
CA LEU A 22 -4.11 -5.42 3.43
C LEU A 22 -5.28 -6.29 3.90
N LEU A 23 -6.15 -5.75 4.74
CA LEU A 23 -7.35 -6.45 5.21
C LEU A 23 -8.26 -6.82 4.02
N VAL A 24 -8.54 -5.86 3.14
CA VAL A 24 -9.37 -6.09 1.94
C VAL A 24 -8.73 -7.12 1.02
N LEU A 25 -7.43 -7.02 0.73
CA LEU A 25 -6.72 -7.98 -0.12
C LEU A 25 -6.70 -9.39 0.48
N ALA A 26 -6.57 -9.51 1.80
CA ALA A 26 -6.66 -10.80 2.48
C ALA A 26 -8.07 -11.43 2.34
N PHE A 27 -9.13 -10.63 2.53
CA PHE A 27 -10.50 -11.10 2.32
C PHE A 27 -10.77 -11.51 0.87
N VAL A 28 -10.32 -10.69 -0.10
CA VAL A 28 -10.46 -11.00 -1.52
C VAL A 28 -9.69 -12.27 -1.88
N GLY A 29 -8.48 -12.45 -1.33
CA GLY A 29 -7.69 -13.67 -1.50
C GLY A 29 -8.43 -14.91 -0.98
N MET A 30 -8.94 -14.86 0.27
CA MET A 30 -9.74 -15.95 0.84
C MET A 30 -11.00 -16.24 0.03
N ALA A 31 -11.70 -15.20 -0.44
CA ALA A 31 -12.90 -15.34 -1.25
C ALA A 31 -12.60 -16.01 -2.60
N LEU A 32 -11.51 -15.64 -3.26
CA LEU A 32 -11.06 -16.27 -4.50
C LEU A 32 -10.66 -17.73 -4.29
N THR A 33 -9.98 -18.04 -3.19
CA THR A 33 -9.67 -19.43 -2.84
C THR A 33 -10.96 -20.22 -2.64
N GLY A 34 -11.91 -19.70 -1.85
CA GLY A 34 -13.22 -20.33 -1.66
C GLY A 34 -13.94 -20.57 -2.98
N LEU A 35 -14.06 -19.54 -3.82
CA LEU A 35 -14.70 -19.62 -5.13
C LEU A 35 -14.04 -20.67 -6.03
N SER A 36 -12.71 -20.72 -6.05
CA SER A 36 -11.97 -21.69 -6.87
C SER A 36 -12.23 -23.14 -6.45
N VAL A 37 -12.33 -23.39 -5.14
CA VAL A 37 -12.62 -24.71 -4.57
C VAL A 37 -14.05 -25.14 -4.93
N PHE A 38 -15.03 -24.25 -4.75
CA PHE A 38 -16.42 -24.53 -5.11
C PHE A 38 -16.60 -24.75 -6.62
N ALA A 39 -15.94 -23.94 -7.45
CA ALA A 39 -15.96 -24.11 -8.91
C ALA A 39 -15.37 -25.46 -9.31
N THR A 40 -14.21 -25.82 -8.74
CA THR A 40 -13.54 -27.10 -9.01
C THR A 40 -14.43 -28.29 -8.63
N LEU A 41 -15.10 -28.23 -7.48
CA LEU A 41 -16.02 -29.28 -7.03
C LEU A 41 -17.23 -29.42 -7.97
N GLY A 42 -17.82 -28.30 -8.39
CA GLY A 42 -18.91 -28.28 -9.36
C GLY A 42 -18.51 -28.82 -10.73
N GLU A 43 -17.31 -28.46 -11.20
CA GLU A 43 -16.73 -28.95 -12.45
C GLU A 43 -16.51 -30.48 -12.42
N MET A 44 -16.01 -31.03 -11.30
CA MET A 44 -15.89 -32.47 -11.09
C MET A 44 -17.24 -33.18 -11.16
N MET A 45 -18.26 -32.64 -10.51
CA MET A 45 -19.61 -33.21 -10.50
C MET A 45 -20.29 -33.15 -11.88
N ALA A 46 -19.97 -32.14 -12.69
CA ALA A 46 -20.55 -31.92 -14.01
C ALA A 46 -19.73 -32.52 -15.17
N GLY A 47 -18.55 -33.11 -14.91
CA GLY A 47 -17.65 -33.62 -15.95
C GLY A 47 -17.07 -32.52 -16.85
N LEU A 48 -16.95 -31.30 -16.34
CA LEU A 48 -16.46 -30.12 -17.07
C LEU A 48 -14.94 -29.95 -16.92
N PRO A 49 -14.27 -29.24 -17.84
CA PRO A 49 -12.85 -28.91 -17.70
C PRO A 49 -12.59 -28.03 -16.47
N PHE A 50 -11.44 -28.26 -15.83
CA PHE A 50 -11.02 -27.61 -14.58
C PHE A 50 -10.54 -26.16 -14.79
N ILE A 51 -11.42 -25.18 -14.60
CA ILE A 51 -11.11 -23.75 -14.78
C ILE A 51 -10.87 -23.05 -13.44
N GLY A 52 -11.41 -23.58 -12.34
CA GLY A 52 -11.22 -23.07 -10.98
C GLY A 52 -9.76 -22.72 -10.61
N PRO A 53 -8.78 -23.63 -10.82
CA PRO A 53 -7.37 -23.37 -10.51
C PRO A 53 -6.74 -22.23 -11.33
N ALA A 54 -7.18 -22.03 -12.58
CA ALA A 54 -6.67 -20.97 -13.44
C ALA A 54 -7.14 -19.58 -12.97
N VAL A 55 -8.41 -19.46 -12.58
CA VAL A 55 -8.97 -18.23 -12.00
C VAL A 55 -8.27 -17.87 -10.70
N MET A 56 -8.01 -18.85 -9.83
CA MET A 56 -7.24 -18.64 -8.61
C MET A 56 -5.83 -18.14 -8.91
N THR A 57 -5.12 -18.76 -9.84
CA THR A 57 -3.74 -18.42 -10.19
C THR A 57 -3.65 -16.98 -10.72
N LEU A 58 -4.55 -16.60 -11.63
CA LEU A 58 -4.62 -15.24 -12.16
C LEU A 58 -4.96 -14.21 -11.08
N GLY A 59 -5.91 -14.52 -10.20
CA GLY A 59 -6.26 -13.65 -9.08
C GLY A 59 -5.10 -13.42 -8.11
N MET A 60 -4.39 -14.50 -7.74
CA MET A 60 -3.25 -14.43 -6.82
C MET A 60 -2.05 -13.70 -7.43
N LEU A 61 -1.85 -13.80 -8.76
CA LEU A 61 -0.80 -13.07 -9.47
C LEU A 61 -0.93 -11.55 -9.29
N ILE A 62 -2.16 -11.03 -9.11
CA ILE A 62 -2.42 -9.61 -8.89
C ILE A 62 -2.41 -9.28 -7.39
N ILE A 63 -3.00 -10.13 -6.56
CA ILE A 63 -3.15 -9.87 -5.12
C ILE A 63 -1.80 -9.88 -4.41
N ILE A 64 -0.92 -10.84 -4.71
CA ILE A 64 0.35 -11.01 -3.99
C ILE A 64 1.25 -9.77 -4.16
N PRO A 65 1.52 -9.24 -5.37
CA PRO A 65 2.32 -8.03 -5.53
C PRO A 65 1.72 -6.82 -4.82
N LEU A 66 0.39 -6.65 -4.87
CA LEU A 66 -0.28 -5.56 -4.18
C LEU A 66 -0.13 -5.69 -2.66
N PHE A 67 -0.30 -6.90 -2.12
CA PHE A 67 -0.13 -7.18 -0.71
C PHE A 67 1.30 -6.85 -0.23
N LEU A 68 2.31 -7.29 -0.98
CA LEU A 68 3.71 -6.95 -0.73
C LEU A 68 3.95 -5.45 -0.77
N ALA A 69 3.40 -4.74 -1.77
CA ALA A 69 3.57 -3.30 -1.88
C ALA A 69 2.98 -2.54 -0.68
N TYR A 70 1.84 -2.98 -0.14
CA TYR A 70 1.28 -2.39 1.09
C TYR A 70 2.07 -2.75 2.36
N LEU A 71 2.70 -3.93 2.43
CA LEU A 71 3.63 -4.25 3.53
C LEU A 71 4.87 -3.34 3.48
N ILE A 72 5.42 -3.10 2.29
CA ILE A 72 6.55 -2.17 2.12
C ILE A 72 6.12 -0.75 2.48
N MET A 73 4.90 -0.34 2.14
CA MET A 73 4.34 0.96 2.55
C MET A 73 4.31 1.10 4.08
N LEU A 74 3.90 0.07 4.82
CA LEU A 74 3.93 0.07 6.29
C LEU A 74 5.36 0.18 6.83
N GLY A 75 6.30 -0.56 6.24
CA GLY A 75 7.72 -0.46 6.55
C GLY A 75 8.27 0.96 6.31
N ALA A 76 7.89 1.58 5.20
CA ALA A 76 8.27 2.95 4.86
C ALA A 76 7.64 3.98 5.80
N CYS A 77 6.39 3.80 6.21
CA CYS A 77 5.73 4.61 7.23
C CYS A 77 6.49 4.54 8.56
N TRP A 78 6.85 3.33 8.98
CA TRP A 78 7.61 3.11 10.22
C TRP A 78 9.02 3.70 10.16
N GLY A 79 9.79 3.41 9.11
CA GLY A 79 11.14 3.94 8.93
C GLY A 79 11.16 5.46 8.80
N SER A 80 10.20 6.03 8.07
CA SER A 80 10.05 7.50 7.98
C SER A 80 9.66 8.12 9.33
N TRP A 81 8.81 7.45 10.11
CA TRP A 81 8.50 7.88 11.48
C TRP A 81 9.76 7.92 12.35
N ASN A 82 10.67 6.96 12.21
CA ASN A 82 11.95 6.96 12.94
C ASN A 82 12.98 7.99 12.42
N GLY A 83 12.65 8.73 11.36
CA GLY A 83 13.53 9.75 10.78
C GLY A 83 14.56 9.20 9.80
N GLU A 84 14.41 7.96 9.34
CA GLU A 84 15.31 7.36 8.37
C GLU A 84 15.07 7.96 6.97
N ARG A 85 16.08 8.63 6.41
CA ARG A 85 15.97 9.32 5.11
C ARG A 85 15.66 8.36 3.97
N GLY A 86 16.26 7.16 3.97
CA GLY A 86 16.02 6.14 2.95
C GLY A 86 14.56 5.73 2.87
N TRP A 87 13.95 5.39 4.01
CA TRP A 87 12.53 5.04 4.09
C TRP A 87 11.60 6.21 3.82
N THR A 88 12.01 7.43 4.14
CA THR A 88 11.24 8.63 3.78
C THR A 88 11.16 8.80 2.26
N TRP A 89 12.26 8.54 1.53
CA TRP A 89 12.22 8.49 0.07
C TRP A 89 11.32 7.37 -0.46
N THR A 90 11.42 6.17 0.10
CA THR A 90 10.53 5.06 -0.25
C THR A 90 9.06 5.45 -0.06
N LEU A 91 8.72 6.09 1.06
CA LEU A 91 7.37 6.54 1.37
C LEU A 91 6.86 7.59 0.37
N VAL A 92 7.71 8.54 -0.03
CA VAL A 92 7.39 9.56 -1.05
C VAL A 92 7.10 8.90 -2.40
N ILE A 93 7.97 7.98 -2.84
CA ILE A 93 7.83 7.27 -4.11
C ILE A 93 6.56 6.42 -4.12
N LEU A 94 6.34 5.61 -3.07
CA LEU A 94 5.16 4.78 -2.96
C LEU A 94 3.89 5.64 -2.91
N SER A 95 3.89 6.75 -2.17
CA SER A 95 2.75 7.67 -2.15
C SER A 95 2.43 8.20 -3.55
N GLY A 96 3.44 8.51 -4.36
CA GLY A 96 3.27 8.92 -5.76
C GLY A 96 2.71 7.81 -6.67
N ILE A 97 3.13 6.57 -6.47
CA ILE A 97 2.63 5.42 -7.25
C ILE A 97 1.16 5.12 -6.88
N PHE A 98 0.84 5.09 -5.58
CA PHE A 98 -0.50 4.76 -5.09
C PHE A 98 -1.53 5.89 -5.24
N LEU A 99 -1.05 7.13 -5.45
CA LEU A 99 -1.85 8.34 -5.74
C LEU A 99 -2.81 8.17 -6.92
N VAL A 100 -2.42 7.36 -7.91
CA VAL A 100 -3.17 7.19 -9.16
C VAL A 100 -4.42 6.33 -8.99
N ASN A 101 -4.56 5.56 -7.90
CA ASN A 101 -5.46 4.40 -7.90
C ASN A 101 -6.50 4.37 -6.75
N THR A 102 -6.67 5.45 -5.97
CA THR A 102 -7.34 5.33 -4.66
C THR A 102 -8.34 6.46 -4.32
N GLY A 103 -8.77 7.25 -5.31
CA GLY A 103 -9.82 8.27 -5.17
C GLY A 103 -9.35 9.61 -4.56
N PRO A 104 -10.21 10.65 -4.54
CA PRO A 104 -9.83 12.03 -4.26
C PRO A 104 -9.26 12.26 -2.85
N VAL A 105 -9.72 11.51 -1.85
CA VAL A 105 -9.19 11.59 -0.48
C VAL A 105 -7.77 11.06 -0.40
N SER A 106 -7.48 9.98 -1.12
CA SER A 106 -6.14 9.38 -1.16
C SER A 106 -5.15 10.24 -1.93
N VAL A 107 -5.64 11.04 -2.88
CA VAL A 107 -4.82 12.05 -3.56
C VAL A 107 -4.31 13.10 -2.58
N ILE A 108 -5.21 13.63 -1.74
CA ILE A 108 -4.84 14.63 -0.72
C ILE A 108 -3.83 14.04 0.26
N ILE A 109 -4.08 12.82 0.76
CA ILE A 109 -3.17 12.10 1.66
C ILE A 109 -1.78 11.91 1.01
N GLY A 110 -1.75 11.43 -0.23
CA GLY A 110 -0.50 11.21 -0.97
C GLY A 110 0.28 12.50 -1.18
N LEU A 111 -0.39 13.60 -1.52
CA LEU A 111 0.24 14.91 -1.66
C LEU A 111 0.78 15.44 -0.33
N CYS A 112 0.05 15.29 0.78
CA CYS A 112 0.54 15.65 2.11
C CYS A 112 1.81 14.87 2.47
N THR A 113 1.84 13.55 2.19
CA THR A 113 3.02 12.71 2.42
C THR A 113 4.19 13.11 1.53
N ILE A 114 3.96 13.39 0.25
CA ILE A 114 5.01 13.81 -0.69
C ILE A 114 5.59 15.16 -0.25
N ILE A 115 4.75 16.17 -0.03
CA ILE A 115 5.18 17.51 0.34
C ILE A 115 5.89 17.47 1.70
N GLY A 116 5.30 16.81 2.71
CA GLY A 116 5.90 16.67 4.03
C GLY A 116 7.21 15.85 4.01
N GLY A 117 7.27 14.80 3.18
CA GLY A 117 8.46 13.97 3.01
C GLY A 117 9.60 14.74 2.34
N LEU A 118 9.31 15.48 1.27
CA LEU A 118 10.29 16.33 0.61
C LEU A 118 10.79 17.47 1.52
N GLN A 119 9.94 18.01 2.39
CA GLN A 119 10.35 18.97 3.44
C GLN A 119 11.28 18.31 4.46
N ALA A 120 10.94 17.12 4.97
CA ALA A 120 11.80 16.38 5.91
C ALA A 120 13.15 15.97 5.30
N LEU A 121 13.16 15.73 3.98
CA LEU A 121 14.37 15.41 3.23
C LEU A 121 15.20 16.65 2.86
N GLY A 122 14.69 17.86 3.08
CA GLY A 122 15.36 19.12 2.74
C GLY A 122 15.37 19.43 1.24
N VAL A 123 14.47 18.83 0.46
CA VAL A 123 14.36 19.04 -1.00
C VAL A 123 13.55 20.29 -1.32
N ILE A 124 12.51 20.58 -0.52
CA ILE A 124 11.66 21.76 -0.68
C ILE A 124 11.47 22.48 0.66
N GLY A 125 11.38 23.81 0.63
CA GLY A 125 11.26 24.64 1.83
C GLY A 125 12.62 25.00 2.41
N GLY A 126 13.09 26.21 2.09
CA GLY A 126 14.31 26.78 2.68
C GLY A 126 14.22 26.79 4.21
N ASN A 127 15.28 26.32 4.86
CA ASN A 127 15.49 26.26 6.31
C ASN A 127 14.49 25.43 7.12
N ALA A 128 14.17 24.20 6.67
CA ALA A 128 13.78 23.17 7.62
C ALA A 128 14.97 22.92 8.56
N THR A 129 14.85 23.40 9.80
CA THR A 129 15.84 23.30 10.88
C THR A 129 16.59 21.98 10.83
N THR A 130 17.84 22.04 10.37
CA THR A 130 18.87 21.04 10.68
C THR A 130 19.09 21.12 12.18
N ALA A 131 18.34 20.32 12.94
CA ALA A 131 18.72 19.99 14.29
C ALA A 131 20.03 19.21 14.20
N SER A 132 21.10 19.85 14.68
CA SER A 132 22.38 19.25 15.03
C SER A 132 22.23 17.92 15.76
#